data_AF-A0A290Z7Y7-F1
#
_entry.id   AF-A0A290Z7Y7-F1
#
_cell.length_a   1.000
_cell.length_b   1.000
_cell.length_c   1.000
_cell.angle_alpha   90.00
_cell.angle_beta   90.00
_cell.angle_gamma   90.00
#
_symmetry.space_group_name_H-M   'P 1'
#
loop_
_entity.id
_entity.type
_entity.pdbx_description
1 polymer ?
#
loop_
_entity_poly.entity_id
_entity_poly.type
_entity_poly.pdbx_seq_one_letter_code
_entity_poly.pdbx_strand_id
1 'polypeptide(L)'
;MSVVTNVMVSADHGDRESVEDFSEWLETNGATHGGGCGSLAEITVLGDNHWGGPKEPECVVWAGALNHAVTRALLDRFAATPWRGPGVVQLMIMEQDRFYFRLWMFQDGELRQITPEGPPVNDDDLLP
;
A
#
# COMPACT_ATOMS: atom_id res chain seq x y z
N MET A 1 3.98 10.31 -20.17
CA MET A 1 3.05 10.72 -19.10
C MET A 1 3.35 9.81 -17.92
N SER A 2 3.55 10.38 -16.73
CA SER A 2 3.79 9.60 -15.50
C SER A 2 2.50 8.87 -15.10
N VAL A 3 2.59 7.65 -14.58
CA VAL A 3 1.45 6.90 -14.04
C VAL A 3 1.72 6.68 -12.56
N VAL A 4 0.90 7.27 -11.70
CA VAL A 4 1.06 7.20 -10.24
C VAL A 4 0.26 6.04 -9.65
N THR A 5 0.84 5.34 -8.69
CA THR A 5 0.16 4.36 -7.82
C THR A 5 0.46 4.70 -6.38
N ASN A 6 -0.57 5.10 -5.63
CA ASN A 6 -0.45 5.36 -4.20
C ASN A 6 -0.60 4.03 -3.45
N VAL A 7 0.32 3.77 -2.53
CA VAL A 7 0.36 2.54 -1.74
C VAL A 7 0.42 2.89 -0.27
N MET A 8 -0.38 2.21 0.54
CA MET A 8 -0.25 2.20 1.99
C MET A 8 -0.20 0.77 2.51
N VAL A 9 0.64 0.54 3.51
CA VAL A 9 0.74 -0.72 4.25
C VAL A 9 0.45 -0.42 5.71
N SER A 10 -0.52 -1.10 6.29
CA SER A 10 -0.75 -1.12 7.74
C SER A 10 -0.32 -2.49 8.27
N ALA A 11 0.57 -2.51 9.26
CA ALA A 11 1.10 -3.73 9.84
C ALA A 11 1.46 -3.52 11.32
N ASP A 12 1.70 -4.61 12.03
CA ASP A 12 2.22 -4.54 13.40
C ASP A 12 3.67 -4.05 13.41
N HIS A 13 4.14 -3.47 14.53
CA HIS A 13 5.53 -3.04 14.67
C HIS A 13 6.53 -4.20 14.52
N GLY A 14 6.11 -5.43 14.86
CA GLY A 14 6.89 -6.64 14.67
C GLY A 14 7.11 -7.04 13.20
N ASP A 15 6.40 -6.42 12.25
CA ASP A 15 6.53 -6.62 10.80
C ASP A 15 7.36 -5.50 10.12
N ARG A 16 7.95 -4.57 10.88
CA ARG A 16 8.72 -3.43 10.34
C ARG A 16 9.77 -3.84 9.31
N GLU A 17 10.62 -4.82 9.63
CA GLU A 17 11.67 -5.30 8.74
C GLU A 17 11.09 -5.86 7.43
N SER A 18 9.94 -6.54 7.49
CA SER A 18 9.23 -7.02 6.31
C SER A 18 8.71 -5.88 5.42
N VAL A 19 8.26 -4.76 6.02
CA VAL A 19 7.85 -3.58 5.27
C VAL A 19 9.06 -2.86 4.66
N GLU A 20 10.18 -2.78 5.38
CA GLU A 20 11.43 -2.18 4.90
C GLU A 20 12.01 -3.00 3.72
N ASP A 21 12.05 -4.33 3.82
CA ASP A 21 12.44 -5.25 2.73
C ASP A 21 11.51 -5.15 1.51
N PHE A 22 10.22 -4.90 1.75
CA PHE A 22 9.25 -4.65 0.69
C PHE A 22 9.50 -3.30 0.03
N SER A 23 9.78 -2.27 0.81
CA SER A 23 10.11 -0.92 0.34
C SER A 23 11.39 -0.91 -0.48
N GLU A 24 12.46 -1.56 -0.02
CA GLU A 24 13.73 -1.69 -0.77
C GLU A 24 13.52 -2.40 -2.11
N TRP A 25 12.65 -3.42 -2.13
CA TRP A 25 12.27 -4.05 -3.39
C TRP A 25 11.57 -3.08 -4.34
N LEU A 26 10.70 -2.18 -3.86
CA LEU A 26 10.07 -1.14 -4.68
C LEU A 26 11.08 -0.11 -5.21
N GLU A 27 12.16 0.17 -4.47
CA GLU A 27 13.20 1.12 -4.89
C GLU A 27 14.06 0.59 -6.04
N THR A 28 14.13 -0.73 -6.16
CA THR A 28 15.03 -1.41 -7.09
C THR A 28 14.28 -2.16 -8.18
N ASN A 29 13.01 -2.50 -7.95
CA ASN A 29 12.14 -3.30 -8.81
C ASN A 29 10.72 -2.71 -8.87
N GLY A 30 9.84 -3.36 -9.64
CA GLY A 30 8.40 -3.06 -9.64
C GLY A 30 7.95 -2.03 -10.67
N ALA A 31 8.84 -1.34 -11.38
CA ALA A 31 8.48 -0.46 -12.48
C ALA A 31 8.25 -1.20 -13.81
N THR A 32 7.32 -0.71 -14.65
CA THR A 32 6.99 -1.30 -15.96
C THR A 32 8.16 -1.34 -16.96
N HIS A 33 9.14 -0.45 -16.83
CA HIS A 33 10.29 -0.33 -17.74
C HIS A 33 11.56 -0.99 -17.18
N GLY A 34 11.44 -1.74 -16.08
CA GLY A 34 12.58 -2.23 -15.30
C GLY A 34 13.07 -1.18 -14.29
N GLY A 35 13.62 -1.66 -13.17
CA GLY A 35 14.07 -0.81 -12.06
C GLY A 35 12.98 -0.50 -11.05
N GLY A 36 13.28 0.47 -10.17
CA GLY A 36 12.43 0.90 -9.07
C GLY A 36 11.25 1.77 -9.46
N CYS A 37 10.18 1.67 -8.68
CA CYS A 37 8.99 2.52 -8.79
C CYS A 37 8.83 3.50 -7.61
N GLY A 38 9.69 3.46 -6.59
CA GLY A 38 9.65 4.38 -5.45
C GLY A 38 9.86 3.64 -4.13
N SER A 39 9.48 4.25 -3.01
CA SER A 39 9.61 3.64 -1.68
C SER A 39 8.46 4.00 -0.77
N LEU A 40 8.39 3.31 0.37
CA LEU A 40 7.46 3.59 1.45
C LEU A 40 8.19 4.25 2.62
N ALA A 41 7.53 5.22 3.25
CA ALA A 41 7.97 5.82 4.50
C ALA A 41 6.90 5.64 5.58
N GLU A 42 7.31 5.45 6.84
CA GLU A 42 6.38 5.42 7.98
C GLU A 42 5.74 6.80 8.15
N ILE A 43 4.41 6.87 8.20
CA ILE A 43 3.63 8.12 8.30
C ILE A 43 2.92 8.28 9.64
N THR A 44 3.14 7.34 10.57
CA THR A 44 2.59 7.29 11.93
C THR A 44 3.68 7.44 12.98
N VAL A 45 4.82 8.06 12.62
CA VAL A 45 5.94 8.26 13.54
C VAL A 45 5.50 9.13 14.73
N LEU A 46 5.87 8.72 15.94
CA LEU A 46 5.51 9.44 17.17
C LEU A 46 6.08 10.87 17.14
N GLY A 47 5.21 11.86 17.34
CA GLY A 47 5.61 13.27 17.35
C GLY A 47 5.96 13.87 15.99
N ASP A 48 5.92 13.07 14.92
CA ASP A 48 6.12 13.49 13.53
C ASP A 48 5.10 12.79 12.62
N ASN A 49 3.83 13.02 12.95
CA ASN A 49 2.70 12.57 12.15
C ASN A 49 1.67 13.70 12.01
N HIS A 50 0.81 13.57 10.99
CA HIS A 50 -0.20 14.58 10.66
C HIS A 50 -1.62 14.14 11.03
N TRP A 51 -1.75 13.24 12.02
CA TRP A 51 -3.06 12.78 12.47
C TRP A 51 -3.77 13.88 13.25
N GLY A 52 -5.07 14.01 13.02
CA GLY A 52 -5.90 14.96 13.75
C GLY A 52 -6.28 14.45 15.14
N GLY A 53 -6.58 15.38 16.05
CA GLY A 53 -7.09 15.07 17.38
C GLY A 53 -6.02 15.08 18.48
N PRO A 54 -6.41 14.78 19.74
CA PRO A 54 -5.54 14.92 20.91
C PRO A 54 -4.72 13.66 21.25
N LYS A 55 -4.73 12.63 20.39
CA LYS A 55 -4.13 11.33 20.64
C LYS A 55 -3.25 10.91 19.47
N GLU A 56 -2.20 10.16 19.79
CA GLU A 56 -1.33 9.53 18.81
C GLU A 56 -2.05 8.33 18.15
N PRO A 57 -1.78 8.03 16.87
CA PRO A 57 -2.30 6.83 16.23
C PRO A 57 -1.79 5.57 16.93
N GLU A 58 -2.71 4.64 17.24
CA GLU A 58 -2.38 3.30 17.76
C GLU A 58 -2.28 2.26 16.63
N CYS A 59 -1.77 2.68 15.48
CA CYS A 59 -1.46 1.82 14.34
C CYS A 59 -0.17 2.29 13.67
N VAL A 60 0.48 1.39 12.94
CA VAL A 60 1.66 1.73 12.14
C VAL A 60 1.30 1.67 10.67
N VAL A 61 1.53 2.77 9.96
CA VAL A 61 1.26 2.87 8.53
C VAL A 61 2.49 3.37 7.79
N TRP A 62 2.82 2.70 6.69
CA TRP A 62 3.81 3.15 5.72
C TRP A 62 3.10 3.52 4.42
N ALA A 63 3.54 4.60 3.77
CA ALA A 63 2.91 5.08 2.56
C ALA A 63 3.94 5.56 1.52
N GLY A 64 3.57 5.47 0.25
CA GLY A 64 4.39 5.95 -0.87
C GLY A 64 3.56 6.24 -2.11
N ALA A 65 3.99 7.23 -2.89
CA ALA A 65 3.48 7.51 -4.22
C ALA A 65 4.47 6.97 -5.26
N LEU A 66 4.11 5.86 -5.89
CA LEU A 66 4.99 5.10 -6.78
C LEU A 66 4.78 5.52 -8.24
N ASN A 67 5.87 5.59 -9.00
CA ASN A 67 5.86 5.92 -10.42
C ASN A 67 5.98 4.65 -11.27
N HIS A 68 5.05 4.47 -12.21
CA HIS A 68 5.02 3.34 -13.15
C HIS A 68 5.02 1.96 -12.47
N ALA A 69 4.46 1.86 -11.27
CA ALA A 69 4.36 0.59 -10.54
C ALA A 69 3.50 -0.44 -11.29
N VAL A 70 3.94 -1.69 -11.30
CA VAL A 70 3.18 -2.82 -11.82
C VAL A 70 2.39 -3.45 -10.68
N THR A 71 1.10 -3.12 -10.58
CA THR A 71 0.21 -3.56 -9.49
C THR A 71 0.28 -5.07 -9.25
N ARG A 72 0.33 -5.90 -10.30
CA ARG A 72 0.45 -7.36 -10.15
C ARG A 72 1.78 -7.79 -9.51
N ALA A 73 2.90 -7.23 -9.96
CA ALA A 73 4.22 -7.56 -9.40
C ALA A 73 4.34 -7.12 -7.94
N LEU A 74 3.71 -5.99 -7.61
CA LEU A 74 3.61 -5.50 -6.24
C LEU A 74 2.84 -6.50 -5.36
N LEU A 75 1.66 -6.95 -5.82
CA LEU A 75 0.85 -7.95 -5.10
C LEU A 75 1.60 -9.28 -4.94
N ASP A 76 2.26 -9.76 -5.99
CA ASP A 76 3.05 -10.99 -5.96
C ASP A 76 4.20 -10.88 -4.95
N ARG A 77 4.94 -9.76 -4.94
CA ARG A 77 5.99 -9.50 -3.96
C ARG A 77 5.43 -9.43 -2.55
N PHE A 78 4.34 -8.69 -2.35
CA PHE A 78 3.72 -8.51 -1.04
C PHE A 78 3.22 -9.85 -0.46
N ALA A 79 2.66 -10.72 -1.30
CA ALA A 79 2.25 -12.07 -0.92
C ALA A 79 3.45 -12.96 -0.53
N ALA A 80 4.62 -12.74 -1.14
CA ALA A 80 5.85 -13.48 -0.87
C ALA A 80 6.67 -12.93 0.32
N THR A 81 6.32 -11.75 0.84
CA THR A 81 6.99 -11.17 2.02
C THR A 81 6.73 -12.03 3.26
N PRO A 82 7.76 -12.34 4.08
CA PRO A 82 7.64 -13.25 5.22
C PRO A 82 7.01 -12.56 6.44
N TRP A 83 5.75 -12.14 6.32
CA TRP A 83 5.01 -11.51 7.41
C TRP A 83 4.97 -12.39 8.65
N ARG A 84 5.28 -11.81 9.81
CA ARG A 84 5.09 -12.42 11.14
C ARG A 84 3.61 -12.53 11.48
N GLY A 85 2.82 -11.51 11.16
CA GLY A 85 1.38 -11.45 11.46
C GLY A 85 0.50 -11.29 10.21
N PRO A 86 0.52 -12.22 9.23
CA PRO A 86 -0.14 -12.00 7.92
C PRO A 86 -1.63 -11.67 8.02
N GLY A 87 -2.34 -12.18 9.04
CA GLY A 87 -3.78 -11.92 9.23
C GLY A 87 -4.14 -10.50 9.67
N VAL A 88 -3.16 -9.70 10.11
CA VAL A 88 -3.37 -8.29 10.50
C VAL A 88 -2.74 -7.30 9.52
N VAL A 89 -1.97 -7.77 8.54
CA VAL A 89 -1.35 -6.94 7.52
C VAL A 89 -2.38 -6.52 6.47
N GLN A 90 -2.41 -5.24 6.15
CA GLN A 90 -3.31 -4.64 5.17
C GLN A 90 -2.51 -3.87 4.12
N LEU A 91 -2.80 -4.13 2.85
CA LEU A 91 -2.26 -3.39 1.73
C LEU A 91 -3.38 -2.61 1.03
N MET A 92 -3.16 -1.31 0.85
CA MET A 92 -4.10 -0.42 0.20
C MET A 92 -3.45 0.15 -1.06
N ILE A 93 -4.09 0.00 -2.22
CA ILE A 93 -3.58 0.47 -3.51
C ILE A 93 -4.61 1.38 -4.18
N MET A 94 -4.18 2.57 -4.63
CA MET A 94 -4.95 3.47 -5.46
C MET A 94 -4.16 3.84 -6.71
N GLU A 95 -4.62 3.37 -7.87
CA GLU A 95 -4.08 3.75 -9.18
C GLU A 95 -4.56 5.15 -9.58
N GLN A 96 -3.82 5.84 -10.45
CA GLN A 96 -4.07 7.24 -10.84
C GLN A 96 -5.49 7.51 -11.37
N ASP A 97 -6.13 6.51 -11.98
CA ASP A 97 -7.47 6.56 -12.57
C ASP A 97 -8.57 6.09 -11.60
N ARG A 98 -8.30 6.10 -10.28
CA ARG A 98 -9.22 5.66 -9.24
C ARG A 98 -9.29 6.68 -8.11
N PHE A 99 -10.49 6.85 -7.56
CA PHE A 99 -10.76 7.75 -6.42
C PHE A 99 -10.79 7.04 -5.07
N TYR A 100 -10.48 5.74 -5.04
CA TYR A 100 -10.52 4.94 -3.82
C TYR A 100 -9.37 3.94 -3.76
N PHE A 101 -8.98 3.60 -2.53
CA PHE A 101 -8.04 2.51 -2.28
C PHE A 101 -8.76 1.16 -2.35
N ARG A 102 -8.17 0.21 -3.06
CA ARG A 102 -8.52 -1.20 -2.96
C ARG A 102 -7.74 -1.82 -1.81
N LEU A 103 -8.43 -2.52 -0.93
CA LEU A 103 -7.84 -3.18 0.24
C LEU A 103 -7.52 -4.64 -0.09
N TRP A 104 -6.33 -5.09 0.26
CA TRP A 104 -5.84 -6.47 0.17
C TRP A 104 -5.42 -6.96 1.55
N MET A 105 -5.85 -8.17 1.92
CA MET A 105 -5.50 -8.83 3.16
C MET A 105 -5.31 -10.33 2.94
N PHE A 106 -4.58 -11.01 3.82
CA PHE A 106 -4.52 -12.46 3.78
C PHE A 106 -5.82 -13.07 4.31
N GLN A 107 -6.40 -13.95 3.50
CA GLN A 107 -7.52 -14.82 3.86
C GLN A 107 -7.14 -16.26 3.53
N ASP A 108 -7.21 -17.14 4.52
CA ASP A 108 -6.83 -18.56 4.39
C ASP A 108 -5.41 -18.76 3.80
N GLY A 109 -4.49 -17.85 4.12
CA GLY A 109 -3.10 -17.88 3.65
C GLY A 109 -2.88 -17.27 2.26
N GLU A 110 -3.92 -16.79 1.59
CA GLU A 110 -3.83 -16.14 0.28
C GLU A 110 -4.13 -14.65 0.37
N LEU A 111 -3.34 -13.83 -0.33
CA LEU A 111 -3.61 -12.40 -0.44
C LEU A 111 -4.83 -12.18 -1.34
N ARG A 112 -5.90 -11.58 -0.80
CA ARG A 112 -7.16 -11.34 -1.51
C ARG A 112 -7.62 -9.90 -1.36
N GLN A 113 -8.27 -9.39 -2.39
CA GLN A 113 -8.94 -8.09 -2.32
C GLN A 113 -10.21 -8.21 -1.47
N ILE A 114 -10.38 -7.30 -0.51
CA ILE A 114 -11.51 -7.26 0.43
C ILE A 114 -12.53 -6.19 0.03
N THR A 115 -12.10 -5.12 -0.64
CA THR A 115 -13.02 -4.10 -1.14
C THR A 115 -13.94 -4.66 -2.24
N PRO A 116 -15.25 -4.37 -2.19
CA PRO A 116 -16.19 -4.85 -3.21
C PRO A 116 -15.76 -4.41 -4.61
N GLU A 117 -15.84 -5.33 -5.58
CA GLU A 117 -15.78 -5.01 -7.02
C GLU A 117 -17.09 -4.34 -7.47
N GLY A 118 -17.48 -3.26 -6.79
CA GLY A 118 -18.58 -2.42 -7.25
C GLY A 118 -18.30 -1.97 -8.70
N PRO A 119 -19.35 -1.68 -9.50
CA PRO A 119 -19.14 -1.12 -10.83
C PRO A 119 -18.21 0.09 -10.70
N PRO A 120 -17.27 0.29 -11.64
CA PRO A 120 -16.45 1.48 -11.63
C PRO A 120 -17.37 2.69 -11.54
N VAL A 121 -17.29 3.41 -10.43
CA VAL A 121 -17.94 4.72 -10.33
C VAL A 121 -17.21 5.58 -11.35
N ASN A 122 -17.95 6.19 -12.28
CA ASN A 122 -17.32 7.18 -13.13
C ASN A 122 -16.95 8.35 -12.24
N ASP A 123 -15.68 8.70 -12.23
CA ASP A 123 -15.13 9.70 -11.34
C ASP A 123 -15.75 11.10 -11.56
N ASP A 124 -16.21 11.36 -12.80
CA ASP A 124 -16.99 12.56 -13.13
C ASP A 124 -18.32 12.63 -12.35
N ASP A 125 -18.88 11.49 -11.91
CA ASP A 125 -20.12 11.42 -11.14
C ASP A 125 -19.91 11.81 -9.66
N LEU A 126 -18.65 11.96 -9.21
CA LEU A 126 -18.28 12.31 -7.84
C LEU A 126 -17.86 13.77 -7.66
N LEU A 127 -17.72 14.52 -8.75
CA LEU A 127 -17.40 15.94 -8.71
C LEU A 127 -18.69 16.75 -8.45
N PRO A 128 -18.64 17.78 -7.58
CA PRO A 128 -19.80 18.63 -7.27
C PRO A 128 -20.24 19.54 -8.42
#